data_AF-A0A2N9EBX9-F1
#
_entry.id   AF-A0A2N9EBX9-F1
#
_cell.length_a   1.000
_cell.length_b   1.000
_cell.length_c   1.000
_cell.angle_alpha   90.00
_cell.angle_beta   90.00
_cell.angle_gamma   90.00
#
_symmetry.space_group_name_H-M   'P 1'
#
loop_
_entity.id
_entity.type
_entity.pdbx_description
1 polymer ?
#
loop_
_entity_poly.entity_id
_entity_poly.type
_entity_poly.pdbx_seq_one_letter_code
_entity_poly.pdbx_strand_id
1 'polypeptide(L)'
;MALTIDTIWQLRNQQEHSNVQLNLLSTIKTLESKIREQIKIFETNAGERVWTAPRWSTPPQGTIKLKADAAMLNQSAALAVVAR
;
A
#
# COMPACT_ATOMS: atom_id res chain seq x y z
N MET A 1 5.36 -9.55 5.91
CA MET A 1 4.72 -9.01 7.13
C MET A 1 3.68 -7.92 6.84
N ALA A 2 3.91 -7.00 5.90
CA ALA A 2 2.95 -5.93 5.56
C ALA A 2 1.53 -6.43 5.24
N LEU A 3 1.39 -7.44 4.38
CA LEU A 3 0.07 -8.01 4.01
C LEU A 3 -0.75 -8.52 5.21
N THR A 4 -0.09 -9.12 6.20
CA THR A 4 -0.74 -9.63 7.41
C THR A 4 -1.29 -8.48 8.24
N ILE A 5 -0.49 -7.43 8.43
CA ILE A 5 -0.88 -6.23 9.19
C ILE A 5 -2.03 -5.52 8.49
N ASP A 6 -1.96 -5.33 7.17
CA ASP A 6 -3.04 -4.71 6.39
C ASP A 6 -4.34 -5.52 6.49
N THR A 7 -4.25 -6.85 6.44
CA THR A 7 -5.43 -7.73 6.57
C THR A 7 -6.06 -7.61 7.95
N ILE A 8 -5.26 -7.56 9.03
CA ILE A 8 -5.74 -7.34 10.40
C ILE A 8 -6.45 -5.99 10.52
N TRP A 9 -5.83 -4.93 9.98
CA TRP A 9 -6.40 -3.60 9.97
C TRP A 9 -7.74 -3.54 9.22
N GLN A 10 -7.82 -4.15 8.04
CA GLN A 10 -9.04 -4.22 7.24
C GLN A 10 -10.15 -4.98 7.96
N LEU A 11 -9.84 -6.13 8.57
CA LEU A 11 -10.81 -6.92 9.32
C LEU A 11 -11.38 -6.14 10.51
N ARG A 12 -10.52 -5.44 11.27
CA ARG A 12 -10.95 -4.59 12.38
C ARG A 12 -11.90 -3.51 11.89
N ASN A 13 -11.54 -2.79 10.83
CA ASN A 13 -12.36 -1.70 10.30
C ASN A 13 -13.70 -2.19 9.75
N GLN A 14 -13.74 -3.36 9.10
CA GLN A 14 -14.99 -3.96 8.62
C GLN A 14 -15.92 -4.34 9.78
N GLN A 15 -15.36 -4.88 10.86
CA GLN A 15 -16.12 -5.24 12.05
C GLN A 15 -16.64 -4.01 12.81
N GLU A 16 -15.89 -2.91 12.81
CA GLU A 16 -16.28 -1.65 13.46
C GLU A 16 -17.29 -0.83 12.64
N HIS A 17 -17.22 -0.87 11.31
CA HIS A 17 -17.96 0.08 10.46
C HIS A 17 -19.00 -0.54 9.53
N SER A 18 -18.98 -1.85 9.29
CA SER A 18 -19.83 -2.45 8.24
C SER A 18 -20.86 -3.45 8.77
N ASN A 19 -20.76 -3.90 10.03
CA ASN A 19 -21.61 -4.95 10.62
C ASN A 19 -21.76 -6.20 9.71
N VAL A 20 -20.77 -6.44 8.85
CA VAL A 20 -20.75 -7.54 7.89
C VAL A 20 -20.23 -8.78 8.61
N GLN A 21 -20.89 -9.91 8.38
CA GLN A 21 -20.41 -11.19 8.88
C GLN A 21 -19.09 -11.56 8.19
N LEU A 22 -18.01 -11.56 8.97
CA LEU A 22 -16.67 -11.84 8.45
C LEU A 22 -16.54 -13.31 8.08
N ASN A 23 -16.27 -13.59 6.80
CA ASN A 23 -15.87 -14.92 6.37
C ASN A 23 -14.35 -15.10 6.58
N LEU A 24 -13.98 -15.48 7.79
CA LEU A 24 -12.58 -15.62 8.20
C LEU A 24 -11.81 -16.64 7.34
N LEU A 25 -12.46 -17.76 6.98
CA LEU A 25 -11.86 -18.80 6.14
C LEU A 25 -11.47 -18.26 4.77
N SER A 26 -12.36 -17.49 4.13
CA SER A 26 -12.06 -16.85 2.85
C SER A 26 -10.91 -15.86 2.96
N THR A 27 -10.89 -15.05 4.03
CA THR A 27 -9.83 -14.06 4.27
C THR A 27 -8.46 -14.72 4.44
N ILE A 28 -8.40 -15.81 5.22
CA ILE A 28 -7.18 -16.59 5.40
C ILE A 28 -6.69 -17.15 4.06
N LYS A 29 -7.59 -17.76 3.27
CA LYS A 29 -7.23 -18.33 1.96
C LYS A 29 -6.72 -17.28 0.98
N THR A 30 -7.35 -16.11 0.97
CA THR A 30 -6.89 -14.97 0.17
C THR A 30 -5.51 -14.48 0.62
N LEU A 31 -5.28 -14.34 1.93
CA LEU A 31 -3.99 -13.92 2.47
C LEU A 31 -2.88 -14.92 2.13
N GLU A 32 -3.13 -16.22 2.34
CA GLU A 32 -2.22 -17.30 1.96
C GLU A 32 -1.85 -17.25 0.47
N SER A 33 -2.84 -16.99 -0.41
CA SER A 33 -2.61 -16.88 -1.85
C SER A 33 -1.70 -15.70 -2.19
N LYS A 34 -1.95 -14.52 -1.61
CA LYS A 34 -1.13 -13.32 -1.84
C LYS A 34 0.29 -13.50 -1.34
N ILE A 35 0.49 -14.19 -0.22
CA ILE A 35 1.83 -14.51 0.29
C ILE A 35 2.57 -15.44 -0.67
N ARG A 36 1.91 -16.50 -1.16
CA ARG A 36 2.52 -17.40 -2.16
C ARG A 36 2.88 -16.67 -3.46
N GLU A 37 2.03 -15.76 -3.91
CA GLU A 37 2.30 -14.93 -5.08
C GLU A 37 3.54 -14.06 -4.87
N GLN A 38 3.68 -13.40 -3.73
CA GLN A 38 4.87 -12.62 -3.41
C GLN A 38 6.13 -13.48 -3.38
N ILE A 39 6.09 -14.65 -2.75
CA ILE A 39 7.23 -15.59 -2.72
C ILE A 39 7.62 -15.97 -4.16
N LYS A 40 6.65 -16.33 -5.00
CA LYS A 40 6.90 -16.67 -6.41
C LYS A 40 7.53 -15.50 -7.18
N ILE A 41 7.08 -14.27 -6.96
CA ILE A 41 7.66 -13.07 -7.57
C ILE A 41 9.11 -12.89 -7.12
N PHE A 42 9.39 -13.05 -5.82
CA PHE A 42 10.76 -12.98 -5.29
C PHE A 42 11.68 -14.05 -5.88
N GLU A 43 11.20 -15.29 -5.99
CA GLU A 43 11.94 -16.40 -6.58
C GLU A 43 12.19 -16.18 -8.08
N THR A 44 11.19 -15.66 -8.81
CA THR A 44 11.29 -15.38 -10.25
C THR A 44 12.25 -14.22 -10.53
N ASN A 45 12.25 -13.19 -9.68
CA ASN A 45 13.08 -11.99 -9.85
C ASN A 45 14.47 -12.12 -9.22
N ALA A 46 14.82 -13.26 -8.62
CA ALA A 46 16.11 -13.48 -7.98
C ALA A 46 17.32 -13.37 -8.94
N GLY A 47 17.09 -13.42 -10.26
CA GLY A 47 18.11 -13.26 -11.30
C GLY A 47 18.13 -11.89 -12.00
N GLU A 48 17.11 -11.04 -11.82
CA GLU A 48 17.13 -9.69 -12.38
C GLU A 48 18.00 -8.80 -11.50
N ARG A 49 19.04 -8.18 -12.09
CA ARG A 49 19.86 -7.17 -11.42
C ARG A 49 18.91 -6.18 -10.75
N VAL A 50 18.93 -6.16 -9.42
CA VAL A 50 18.20 -5.18 -8.63
C VAL A 50 18.68 -3.81 -9.11
N TRP A 51 17.91 -3.18 -9.98
CA TRP A 51 17.96 -1.73 -10.10
C TRP A 51 17.59 -1.28 -8.71
N THR A 52 18.61 -0.91 -7.93
CA THR A 52 18.38 -0.36 -6.60
C THR A 52 17.57 0.88 -6.85
N ALA A 53 16.26 0.78 -6.67
CA ALA A 53 15.37 1.92 -6.62
C ALA A 53 16.08 2.95 -5.73
N PRO A 54 16.13 4.23 -6.14
CA PRO A 54 16.82 5.26 -5.38
C PRO A 54 16.36 5.13 -3.92
N ARG A 55 17.29 4.73 -3.04
CA ARG A 55 16.97 4.60 -1.63
C ARG A 55 16.58 5.98 -1.17
N TRP A 56 15.47 6.06 -0.45
CA TRP A 56 15.08 7.31 0.18
C TRP A 56 16.24 7.82 1.03
N SER A 57 16.67 9.04 0.77
CA SER A 57 17.68 9.75 1.55
C SER A 57 17.06 11.02 2.13
N THR A 58 17.59 11.48 3.25
CA THR A 58 17.15 12.74 3.85
C THR A 58 17.42 13.89 2.87
N PRO A 59 16.41 14.73 2.57
CA PRO A 59 16.61 15.89 1.70
C PRO A 59 17.65 16.86 2.27
N PRO A 60 18.36 17.62 1.43
CA PRO A 60 19.28 18.65 1.88
C PRO A 60 18.64 19.67 2.83
N GLN A 61 19.45 20.26 3.71
CA GLN A 61 18.99 21.33 4.60
C GLN A 61 18.36 22.47 3.80
N GLY A 62 17.22 22.98 4.26
CA GLY A 62 16.44 24.01 3.55
C GLY A 62 15.44 23.46 2.53
N THR A 63 15.32 22.14 2.38
CA THR A 63 14.28 21.53 1.54
C THR A 63 12.94 21.46 2.28
N ILE A 64 11.88 21.96 1.65
CA ILE A 64 10.50 21.90 2.16
C ILE A 64 9.76 20.78 1.43
N LYS A 65 9.04 19.92 2.18
CA LYS A 65 8.26 18.83 1.58
C LYS A 65 6.93 19.38 1.08
N LEU A 66 6.72 19.33 -0.24
CA LEU A 66 5.41 19.54 -0.84
C LEU A 66 4.64 18.23 -0.84
N LYS A 67 3.48 18.23 -0.18
CA LYS A 67 2.46 17.19 -0.33
C LYS A 67 1.43 17.69 -1.32
N ALA A 68 1.11 16.89 -2.33
CA ALA A 68 0.08 17.23 -3.31
C ALA A 68 -0.99 16.12 -3.31
N ASP A 69 -2.23 16.50 -3.05
CA ASP A 69 -3.40 15.65 -3.21
C ASP A 69 -4.15 16.13 -4.46
N ALA A 70 -4.49 15.21 -5.36
CA ALA A 70 -5.18 15.51 -6.60
C ALA A 70 -6.51 14.75 -6.68
N ALA A 71 -7.56 15.43 -7.11
CA ALA A 71 -8.86 14.84 -7.41
C ALA A 71 -9.30 15.27 -8.81
N MET A 72 -9.93 14.35 -9.55
CA MET A 72 -10.50 14.62 -10.86
C MET A 72 -11.98 14.24 -10.87
N LEU A 73 -12.81 15.09 -11.50
CA LEU A 73 -14.22 14.84 -11.74
C LEU A 73 -14.61 15.37 -13.12
N ASN A 74 -14.89 14.44 -14.05
CA ASN A 74 -15.28 14.71 -15.44
C ASN A 74 -14.37 15.73 -16.13
N GLN A 75 -14.81 17.00 -16.19
CA GLN A 75 -14.11 18.12 -16.85
C GLN A 75 -13.42 19.07 -15.84
N SER A 76 -13.31 18.67 -14.58
CA SER A 76 -12.68 19.46 -13.52
C SER A 76 -11.63 18.66 -12.78
N ALA A 77 -10.60 19.36 -12.31
CA ALA A 77 -9.58 18.80 -11.45
C ALA A 77 -9.29 19.79 -10.32
N ALA A 78 -9.00 19.23 -9.14
CA ALA A 78 -8.58 19.99 -7.97
C ALA A 78 -7.23 19.44 -7.49
N LEU A 79 -6.32 20.35 -7.17
CA LEU A 79 -5.02 20.04 -6.59
C LEU A 79 -4.88 20.81 -5.28
N ALA A 80 -4.71 20.09 -4.18
CA ALA A 80 -4.37 20.67 -2.89
C ALA A 80 -2.87 20.45 -2.64
N VAL A 81 -2.10 21.53 -2.48
CA VAL A 81 -0.67 21.45 -2.18
C VAL A 81 -0.39 22.05 -0.81
N VAL A 82 0.27 21.27 0.06
CA VAL A 82 0.69 21.70 1.40
C VAL A 82 2.21 21.61 1.49
N ALA A 83 2.84 22.73 1.84
CA ALA A 83 4.25 22.81 2.16
C ALA A 83 4.47 22.59 3.67
N ARG A 84 5.38 21.69 4.04
CA ARG A 84 5.73 21.40 5.44
C ARG A 84 7.19 20.99 5.62
#